data_AF-A0A3D8J555-F1
#
_entry.id   AF-A0A3D8J555-F1
#
_cell.length_a   1.000
_cell.length_b   1.000
_cell.length_c   1.000
_cell.angle_alpha   90.00
_cell.angle_beta   90.00
_cell.angle_gamma   90.00
#
_symmetry.space_group_name_H-M   'P 1'
#
loop_
_entity.id
_entity.type
_entity.pdbx_description
1 polymer ?
#
loop_
_entity_poly.entity_id
_entity_poly.type
_entity_poly.pdbx_seq_one_letter_code
_entity_poly.pdbx_strand_id
1 'polypeptide(L)'
;MIASLIMLHIYDKIPHESIPLIKDKLNKLDKLGLAKFILRLPLLRLYNIEVVFWIGGVLLGMLGIGRFMIGDKLIGTLKITLLGLSYCIMLAGSIIGEFTEYKLLTFILITIGYIGFIMVAIWWIVDIFLLGTKTRRKNLSKILMSFQIK
;
A
#
# COMPACT_ATOMS: atom_id res chain seq x y z
N MET A 1 -13.05 -16.08 -26.76
CA MET A 1 -11.68 -16.59 -26.53
C MET A 1 -10.72 -15.50 -26.09
N ILE A 2 -10.55 -14.42 -26.87
CA ILE A 2 -9.64 -13.30 -26.53
C ILE A 2 -9.98 -12.64 -25.19
N ALA A 3 -11.25 -12.32 -24.93
CA ALA A 3 -11.69 -11.74 -23.65
C ALA A 3 -11.35 -12.62 -22.43
N SER A 4 -11.48 -13.95 -22.56
CA SER A 4 -11.10 -14.91 -21.51
C SER A 4 -9.59 -14.93 -21.25
N LEU A 5 -8.79 -14.80 -22.29
CA LEU A 5 -7.32 -14.72 -22.17
C LEU A 5 -6.89 -13.43 -21.47
N ILE A 6 -7.55 -12.31 -21.78
CA ILE A 6 -7.35 -11.03 -21.08
C ILE A 6 -7.72 -11.20 -19.61
N MET A 7 -8.89 -11.78 -19.31
CA MET A 7 -9.34 -12.03 -17.94
C MET A 7 -8.32 -12.85 -17.15
N LEU A 8 -7.71 -13.89 -17.75
CA LEU A 8 -6.68 -14.70 -17.09
C LEU A 8 -5.49 -13.86 -16.58
N HIS A 9 -5.09 -12.82 -17.30
CA HIS A 9 -3.96 -11.95 -16.94
C HIS A 9 -4.29 -10.88 -15.88
N ILE A 10 -5.58 -10.60 -15.65
CA ILE A 10 -6.02 -9.56 -14.72
C ILE A 10 -6.80 -10.12 -13.53
N TYR A 11 -7.18 -11.40 -13.55
CA TYR A 11 -8.05 -12.05 -12.59
C TYR A 11 -7.55 -11.90 -11.15
N ASP A 12 -6.27 -12.19 -10.94
CA ASP A 12 -5.58 -12.08 -9.67
C ASP A 12 -5.27 -10.63 -9.29
N LYS A 13 -5.40 -9.67 -10.22
CA LYS A 13 -5.02 -8.26 -10.03
C LYS A 13 -6.14 -7.34 -9.57
N ILE A 14 -7.39 -7.80 -9.59
CA ILE A 14 -8.58 -7.00 -9.28
C ILE A 14 -9.37 -7.59 -8.10
N PRO A 15 -10.35 -6.85 -7.55
CA PRO A 15 -11.28 -7.37 -6.55
C PRO A 15 -12.23 -8.41 -7.17
N HIS A 16 -12.51 -9.50 -6.45
CA HIS A 16 -13.33 -10.60 -6.97
C HIS A 16 -14.76 -10.15 -7.32
N GLU A 17 -15.31 -9.19 -6.58
CA GLU A 17 -16.63 -8.61 -6.83
C GLU A 17 -16.73 -7.88 -8.19
N SER A 18 -15.60 -7.46 -8.75
CA SER A 18 -15.55 -6.70 -10.01
C SER A 18 -15.35 -7.57 -11.25
N ILE A 19 -15.10 -8.87 -11.07
CA ILE A 19 -14.84 -9.81 -12.17
C ILE A 19 -16.02 -9.86 -13.17
N PRO A 20 -17.29 -9.98 -12.74
CA PRO A 20 -18.41 -10.01 -13.68
C PRO A 20 -18.49 -8.72 -14.52
N LEU A 21 -18.31 -7.57 -13.88
CA LEU A 21 -18.34 -6.26 -14.53
C LEU A 21 -17.27 -6.12 -15.63
N ILE A 22 -16.03 -6.55 -15.36
CA ILE A 22 -14.95 -6.48 -16.35
C ILE A 22 -15.19 -7.46 -17.48
N LYS A 23 -15.65 -8.68 -17.17
CA LYS A 23 -16.00 -9.69 -18.18
C LYS A 23 -17.08 -9.17 -19.14
N ASP A 24 -18.12 -8.53 -18.61
CA ASP A 24 -19.18 -7.93 -19.42
C ASP A 24 -18.68 -6.78 -20.29
N LYS A 25 -17.79 -5.93 -19.76
CA LYS A 25 -17.16 -4.85 -20.54
C LYS A 25 -16.28 -5.40 -21.67
N LEU A 26 -15.50 -6.43 -21.42
CA LEU A 26 -14.66 -7.08 -22.44
C LEU A 26 -15.51 -7.75 -23.52
N ASN A 27 -16.60 -8.43 -23.14
CA ASN A 27 -17.48 -9.09 -24.11
C ASN A 27 -18.26 -8.11 -25.00
N LYS A 28 -18.43 -6.86 -24.56
CA LYS A 28 -19.04 -5.77 -25.36
C LYS A 28 -18.08 -5.13 -26.36
N LEU A 29 -16.77 -5.41 -26.28
CA LEU A 29 -15.79 -4.91 -27.24
C LEU A 29 -15.77 -5.77 -28.51
N ASP A 30 -15.59 -5.10 -29.65
CA ASP A 30 -15.30 -5.74 -30.92
C ASP A 30 -13.85 -6.27 -30.95
N LYS A 31 -13.49 -7.01 -32.02
CA LYS A 31 -12.13 -7.57 -32.15
C LYS A 31 -11.03 -6.50 -32.15
N LEU A 32 -11.31 -5.33 -32.74
CA LEU A 32 -10.36 -4.23 -32.85
C LEU A 32 -10.21 -3.51 -31.49
N GLY A 33 -11.32 -3.32 -30.76
CA GLY A 33 -11.34 -2.84 -29.38
C GLY A 33 -10.59 -3.76 -28.41
N LEU A 34 -10.75 -5.08 -28.55
CA LEU A 34 -10.01 -6.06 -27.75
C LEU A 34 -8.50 -6.01 -28.03
N ALA A 35 -8.08 -5.90 -29.30
CA ALA A 35 -6.68 -5.75 -29.65
C ALA A 35 -6.09 -4.45 -29.07
N LYS A 36 -6.83 -3.33 -29.18
CA LYS A 36 -6.44 -2.03 -28.60
C LYS A 36 -6.30 -2.11 -27.09
N PHE A 37 -7.18 -2.84 -26.41
CA PHE A 37 -7.10 -3.07 -24.96
C PHE A 37 -5.84 -3.87 -24.58
N ILE A 38 -5.54 -4.96 -25.30
CA ILE A 38 -4.34 -5.77 -25.06
C ILE A 38 -3.08 -4.93 -25.20
N LEU A 39 -2.98 -4.09 -26.23
CA LEU A 39 -1.85 -3.19 -26.43
C LEU A 39 -1.72 -2.14 -25.32
N ARG A 40 -2.84 -1.71 -24.73
CA ARG A 40 -2.86 -0.73 -23.62
C ARG A 40 -2.59 -1.36 -22.26
N LEU A 41 -2.86 -2.63 -22.06
CA LEU A 41 -2.78 -3.28 -20.74
C LEU A 41 -1.40 -3.14 -20.06
N PRO A 42 -0.25 -3.33 -20.76
CA PRO A 42 1.07 -3.08 -20.18
C PRO A 42 1.30 -1.60 -19.81
N LEU A 43 0.71 -0.68 -20.58
CA LEU A 43 0.83 0.76 -20.37
C LEU A 43 0.11 1.24 -19.10
N LEU A 44 -0.88 0.48 -18.61
CA LEU A 44 -1.59 0.80 -17.36
C LEU A 44 -0.71 0.65 -16.11
N ARG A 45 0.42 -0.05 -16.21
CA ARG A 45 1.34 -0.32 -15.09
C ARG A 45 0.58 -0.77 -13.85
N LEU A 46 -0.15 -1.88 -13.96
CA LEU A 46 -0.89 -2.46 -12.84
C LEU A 46 0.09 -2.82 -11.72
N TYR A 47 -0.28 -2.51 -10.49
CA TYR A 47 0.50 -2.85 -9.31
C TYR A 47 0.58 -4.37 -9.17
N ASN A 48 1.78 -4.88 -8.86
CA ASN A 48 1.96 -6.26 -8.43
C ASN A 48 1.51 -6.38 -6.97
N ILE A 49 0.42 -7.09 -6.74
CA ILE A 49 -0.22 -7.19 -5.41
C ILE A 49 0.68 -7.91 -4.42
N GLU A 50 1.36 -8.97 -4.84
CA GLU A 50 2.21 -9.76 -3.96
C GLU A 50 3.42 -8.96 -3.48
N VAL A 51 4.08 -8.22 -4.39
CA VAL A 51 5.20 -7.35 -4.03
C VAL A 51 4.73 -6.24 -3.08
N VAL A 52 3.58 -5.61 -3.38
CA VAL A 52 3.03 -4.57 -2.51
C VAL A 52 2.68 -5.12 -1.13
N PHE A 53 2.08 -6.31 -1.05
CA PHE A 53 1.68 -6.94 0.20
C PHE A 53 2.86 -7.47 1.00
N TRP A 54 3.67 -8.37 0.43
CA TRP A 54 4.77 -9.02 1.13
C TRP A 54 5.92 -8.07 1.42
N ILE A 55 6.40 -7.35 0.41
CA ILE A 55 7.56 -6.48 0.58
C ILE A 55 7.12 -5.14 1.17
N GLY A 56 6.14 -4.48 0.56
CA GLY A 56 5.68 -3.17 1.01
C GLY A 56 4.92 -3.20 2.33
N GLY A 57 4.09 -4.22 2.55
CA GLY A 57 3.21 -4.34 3.71
C GLY A 57 3.83 -5.12 4.86
N VAL A 58 4.31 -6.34 4.62
CA VAL A 58 4.82 -7.20 5.69
C VAL A 58 6.24 -6.80 6.09
N LEU A 59 7.21 -6.85 5.17
CA LEU A 59 8.61 -6.59 5.49
C LEU A 59 8.89 -5.12 5.82
N LEU A 60 8.32 -4.21 5.03
CA LEU A 60 8.63 -2.77 5.10
C LEU A 60 7.44 -1.91 5.56
N GLY A 61 6.40 -2.52 6.12
CA GLY A 61 5.18 -1.81 6.48
C GLY A 61 5.30 -0.92 7.72
N MET A 62 6.25 -1.20 8.61
CA MET A 62 6.63 -0.31 9.72
C MET A 62 7.13 1.04 9.20
N LEU A 63 7.88 1.02 8.10
CA LEU A 63 8.31 2.22 7.37
C LEU A 63 7.21 2.80 6.47
N GLY A 64 6.04 2.17 6.38
CA GLY A 64 4.95 2.62 5.51
C GLY A 64 5.22 2.47 4.00
N ILE A 65 6.23 1.71 3.58
CA ILE A 65 6.62 1.59 2.16
C ILE A 65 5.46 1.10 1.28
N GLY A 66 4.66 0.15 1.76
CA GLY A 66 3.46 -0.31 1.06
C GLY A 66 2.47 0.81 0.73
N ARG A 67 2.33 1.82 1.60
CA ARG A 67 1.48 3.00 1.35
C ARG A 67 2.05 3.87 0.23
N PHE A 68 3.36 4.07 0.21
CA PHE A 68 4.04 4.78 -0.87
C PHE A 68 3.93 4.05 -2.21
N MET A 69 4.07 2.73 -2.22
CA MET A 69 3.96 1.91 -3.43
C MET A 69 2.60 2.04 -4.11
N ILE A 70 1.52 2.10 -3.33
CA ILE A 70 0.17 2.33 -3.88
C ILE A 70 -0.12 3.81 -4.15
N GLY A 71 0.75 4.73 -3.73
CA GLY A 71 0.58 6.19 -3.90
C GLY A 71 -0.20 6.89 -2.79
N ASP A 72 -0.46 6.24 -1.65
CA ASP A 72 -1.06 6.86 -0.45
C ASP A 72 0.03 7.61 0.36
N LYS A 73 0.60 8.66 -0.24
CA LYS A 73 1.77 9.38 0.29
C LYS A 73 1.53 10.00 1.68
N LEU A 74 0.34 10.55 1.91
CA LEU A 74 0.02 11.24 3.16
C LEU A 74 0.18 10.33 4.39
N ILE A 75 -0.46 9.15 4.36
CA ILE A 75 -0.39 8.18 5.46
C ILE A 75 1.02 7.61 5.59
N GLY A 76 1.67 7.33 4.45
CA GLY A 76 3.06 6.87 4.45
C GLY A 76 4.00 7.84 5.16
N THR A 77 3.90 9.14 4.84
CA THR A 77 4.73 10.18 5.45
C THR A 77 4.45 10.31 6.94
N LEU A 78 3.18 10.32 7.37
CA LEU A 78 2.83 10.40 8.79
C LEU A 78 3.44 9.25 9.60
N LYS A 79 3.44 8.03 9.07
CA LYS A 79 4.05 6.86 9.74
C LYS A 79 5.56 7.00 9.88
N ILE A 80 6.25 7.39 8.80
CA ILE A 80 7.71 7.59 8.84
C ILE A 80 8.07 8.69 9.83
N THR A 81 7.36 9.82 9.79
CA THR A 81 7.61 10.93 10.70
C THR A 81 7.40 10.53 12.16
N LEU A 82 6.32 9.80 12.45
CA LEU A 82 6.05 9.32 13.81
C LEU A 82 7.11 8.32 14.28
N LEU A 83 7.51 7.38 13.42
CA LEU A 83 8.56 6.41 13.72
C LEU A 83 9.90 7.11 13.99
N GLY A 84 10.29 8.04 13.12
CA GLY A 84 11.53 8.81 13.26
C GLY A 84 11.53 9.67 14.52
N LEU A 85 10.43 10.38 14.79
CA LEU A 85 10.29 11.18 16.00
C LEU A 85 10.37 10.33 17.27
N SER A 86 9.69 9.18 17.29
CA SER A 86 9.73 8.24 18.42
C SER A 86 11.16 7.76 18.70
N TYR A 87 11.89 7.42 17.64
CA TYR A 87 13.28 7.01 17.74
C TYR A 87 14.20 8.14 18.25
N CYS A 88 14.05 9.36 17.72
CA CYS A 88 14.80 10.53 18.18
C CYS A 88 14.55 10.84 19.66
N ILE A 89 13.30 10.74 20.12
CA ILE A 89 12.94 10.95 21.53
C ILE A 89 13.61 9.89 22.43
N MET A 90 13.63 8.62 22.01
CA MET A 90 14.31 7.55 22.77
C MET A 90 15.82 7.77 22.84
N LEU A 91 16.45 8.18 21.73
CA LEU A 91 17.88 8.51 21.70
C LEU A 91 18.20 9.69 22.64
N ALA A 92 17.40 10.76 22.56
CA ALA A 92 17.57 11.92 23.44
C ALA A 92 17.41 11.53 24.92
N GLY A 93 16.40 10.71 25.24
CA GLY A 93 16.21 10.16 26.59
C GLY A 93 17.43 9.34 27.05
N SER A 94 18.01 8.52 26.17
CA SER A 94 19.18 7.69 26.50
C SER A 94 20.43 8.54 26.80
N ILE A 95 20.65 9.61 26.04
CA ILE A 95 21.77 10.55 26.26
C ILE A 95 21.57 11.32 27.58
N ILE A 96 20.37 11.81 27.85
CA ILE A 96 20.05 12.53 29.10
C ILE A 96 20.17 11.60 30.31
N GLY A 97 19.92 10.29 30.13
CA GLY A 97 20.01 9.28 31.17
C GLY A 97 21.40 9.10 31.79
N GLU A 98 22.47 9.59 31.15
CA GLU A 98 23.82 9.59 31.73
C GLU A 98 23.92 10.51 32.96
N PHE A 99 23.05 11.51 33.06
CA PHE A 99 23.01 12.46 34.16
C PHE A 99 22.01 12.00 35.23
N THR A 100 22.52 11.68 36.43
CA THR A 100 21.71 11.13 37.54
C THR A 100 20.59 12.06 38.03
N GLU A 101 20.71 13.37 37.79
CA GLU A 101 19.72 14.38 38.20
C GLU A 101 18.45 14.35 37.33
N TYR A 102 18.52 13.80 36.11
CA TYR A 102 17.41 13.80 35.14
C TYR A 102 16.73 12.43 34.98
N LYS A 103 16.82 11.55 36.00
CA LYS A 103 16.23 10.20 35.96
C LYS A 103 14.73 10.19 35.61
N LEU A 104 13.94 11.10 36.21
CA LEU A 104 12.51 11.18 35.94
C LEU A 104 12.22 11.60 34.49
N LEU A 105 12.94 12.60 33.99
CA LEU A 105 12.80 13.08 32.61
C LEU A 105 13.18 11.99 31.60
N THR A 106 14.27 11.27 31.86
CA THR A 106 14.71 10.13 31.06
C THR A 106 13.63 9.05 30.94
N PHE A 107 13.03 8.68 32.07
CA PHE A 107 11.94 7.70 32.11
C PHE A 107 10.73 8.15 31.26
N ILE A 108 10.35 9.42 31.38
CA ILE A 108 9.23 10.00 30.60
C ILE A 108 9.54 9.96 29.10
N LEU A 109 10.72 10.41 28.67
CA LEU A 109 11.10 10.45 27.26
C LEU A 109 11.11 9.05 26.64
N ILE A 110 11.75 8.08 27.32
CA ILE A 110 11.79 6.70 26.85
C ILE A 110 10.37 6.13 26.72
N THR A 111 9.52 6.37 27.73
CA THR A 111 8.12 5.90 27.72
C THR A 111 7.32 6.49 26.55
N ILE A 112 7.44 7.79 26.30
CA ILE A 112 6.77 8.46 25.16
C ILE A 112 7.24 7.87 23.83
N GLY A 113 8.55 7.66 23.68
CA GLY A 113 9.11 7.02 22.49
C GLY A 113 8.55 5.63 22.26
N TYR A 114 8.46 4.80 23.30
CA TYR A 114 7.85 3.46 23.21
C TYR A 114 6.38 3.51 22.83
N ILE A 115 5.60 4.44 23.40
CA ILE A 115 4.19 4.63 23.03
C ILE A 115 4.07 4.93 21.53
N GLY A 116 4.91 5.82 21.00
CA GLY A 116 4.94 6.13 19.57
C GLY A 116 5.28 4.92 18.70
N PHE A 117 6.24 4.09 19.11
CA PHE A 117 6.55 2.82 18.44
C PHE A 117 5.36 1.86 18.42
N ILE A 118 4.64 1.71 19.55
CA ILE A 118 3.45 0.87 19.64
C ILE A 118 2.36 1.37 18.70
N MET A 119 2.13 2.69 18.62
CA MET A 119 1.15 3.25 17.68
C MET A 119 1.50 2.91 16.22
N VAL A 120 2.78 3.03 15.84
CA VAL A 120 3.23 2.65 14.48
C VAL A 120 3.04 1.15 14.23
N ALA A 121 3.32 0.30 15.22
CA ALA A 121 3.14 -1.14 15.13
C ALA A 121 1.66 -1.54 14.94
N ILE A 122 0.74 -0.93 15.70
CA ILE A 122 -0.70 -1.13 15.52
C ILE A 122 -1.11 -0.73 14.10
N TRP A 123 -0.65 0.43 13.63
CA TRP A 123 -0.96 0.90 12.27
C TRP A 123 -0.37 -0.03 11.21
N TRP A 124 0.83 -0.56 11.41
CA TRP A 124 1.41 -1.57 10.53
C TRP A 124 0.54 -2.82 10.41
N ILE A 125 0.02 -3.35 11.52
CA ILE A 125 -0.88 -4.50 11.51
C ILE A 125 -2.16 -4.18 10.70
N VAL A 126 -2.77 -3.02 10.95
CA VAL A 126 -3.95 -2.56 10.19
C VAL A 126 -3.64 -2.45 8.69
N ASP A 127 -2.45 -1.97 8.33
CA ASP A 127 -2.03 -1.86 6.94
C ASP A 127 -1.94 -3.23 6.26
N ILE A 128 -1.44 -4.28 6.91
CA ILE A 128 -1.36 -5.63 6.34
C ILE A 128 -2.73 -6.08 5.81
N PHE A 129 -3.80 -5.89 6.58
CA PHE A 129 -5.15 -6.28 6.16
C PHE A 129 -5.73 -5.41 5.04
N LEU A 130 -5.38 -4.11 5.01
CA LEU A 130 -5.98 -3.15 4.08
C LEU A 130 -5.19 -2.97 2.78
N LEU A 131 -3.90 -3.29 2.75
CA LEU A 131 -3.03 -2.96 1.62
C LEU A 131 -3.40 -3.77 0.37
N GLY A 132 -3.65 -5.07 0.53
CA GLY A 132 -4.01 -5.95 -0.59
C GLY A 132 -5.32 -5.52 -1.26
N THR A 133 -6.35 -5.24 -0.46
CA THR A 133 -7.66 -4.80 -0.96
C THR A 133 -7.58 -3.42 -1.64
N LYS A 134 -6.85 -2.46 -1.04
CA LYS A 134 -6.63 -1.15 -1.67
C LYS A 134 -5.86 -1.25 -2.98
N THR A 135 -4.84 -2.11 -3.05
CA THR A 135 -4.04 -2.32 -4.27
C THR A 135 -4.90 -2.85 -5.41
N ARG A 136 -5.71 -3.88 -5.14
CA ARG A 136 -6.69 -4.42 -6.09
C ARG A 136 -7.67 -3.35 -6.59
N ARG A 137 -8.20 -2.52 -5.68
CA ARG A 137 -9.10 -1.40 -6.05
C ARG A 137 -8.41 -0.36 -6.95
N LYS A 138 -7.14 -0.03 -6.71
CA LYS A 138 -6.39 0.88 -7.60
C LYS A 138 -6.07 0.26 -8.97
N ASN A 139 -5.85 -1.05 -9.04
CA ASN A 139 -5.72 -1.73 -10.33
C ASN A 139 -7.04 -1.72 -11.11
N LEU A 140 -8.16 -1.96 -10.42
CA LEU A 140 -9.48 -1.91 -11.02
C LEU A 140 -9.79 -0.52 -11.61
N SER A 141 -9.50 0.57 -10.89
CA SER A 141 -9.75 1.92 -11.41
C SER A 141 -8.95 2.22 -12.68
N LYS A 142 -7.66 1.83 -12.73
CA LYS A 142 -6.82 1.94 -13.93
C LYS A 142 -7.40 1.17 -15.12
N ILE A 143 -7.86 -0.05 -14.88
CA ILE A 143 -8.50 -0.87 -15.91
C ILE A 143 -9.80 -0.21 -16.40
N LEU A 144 -10.65 0.27 -15.49
CA LEU A 144 -11.91 0.93 -15.86
C LEU A 144 -11.70 2.19 -16.69
N MET A 145 -10.70 3.01 -16.34
CA MET A 145 -10.32 4.18 -17.14
C MET A 145 -9.90 3.80 -18.57
N SER A 146 -9.24 2.66 -18.75
CA SER A 146 -8.79 2.23 -20.08
C SER A 146 -9.93 1.91 -21.06
N PHE A 147 -11.12 1.56 -20.54
CA PHE A 147 -12.34 1.39 -21.34
C PHE A 147 -13.02 2.70 -21.75
N GLN A 148 -12.73 3.81 -21.06
CA GLN A 148 -13.39 5.10 -21.31
C GLN A 148 -12.66 5.96 -22.35
N ILE A 149 -11.39 5.67 -22.63
CA ILE A 149 -10.59 6.39 -23.61
C ILE A 149 -10.92 5.85 -25.00
N LYS A 150 -11.84 6.53 -25.70
CA LYS A 150 -12.16 6.27 -27.11
C LYS A 150 -10.90 6.31 -27.99
#